data_AF-A0A1Y5GTT3-F1
#
_entry.id   AF-A0A1Y5GTT3-F1
#
_cell.length_a   1.000
_cell.length_b   1.000
_cell.length_c   1.000
_cell.angle_alpha   90.00
_cell.angle_beta   90.00
_cell.angle_gamma   90.00
#
_symmetry.space_group_name_H-M   'P 1'
#
loop_
_entity.id
_entity.type
_entity.pdbx_description
1 polymer ?
#
loop_
_entity_poly.entity_id
_entity_poly.type
_entity_poly.pdbx_seq_one_letter_code
_entity_poly.pdbx_strand_id
1 'polypeptide(L)' 'MGGFIVLPQPLRWCLGLQSDRFNNDAISVWDDHPVCEFLQTPFVPHHSLLADDGFHPGEQGYHLWAKAVAECITII' A
#
# COMPACT_ATOMS: atom_id res chain seq x y z
N MET A 1 4.37 0.26 10.84
CA MET A 1 5.59 1.00 10.46
C MET A 1 6.67 0.03 9.98
N GLY A 2 7.13 0.13 8.73
CA GLY A 2 8.28 -0.63 8.23
C GLY A 2 7.98 -1.83 7.31
N GLY A 3 7.11 -1.67 6.30
CA GLY A 3 6.80 -2.73 5.33
C GLY A 3 7.87 -3.07 4.30
N PHE A 4 8.90 -2.22 4.17
CA PHE A 4 10.00 -2.44 3.23
C PHE A 4 11.01 -3.46 3.78
N ILE A 5 10.59 -4.73 3.88
CA ILE A 5 11.31 -5.79 4.62
C ILE A 5 12.69 -6.14 4.06
N VAL A 6 13.03 -5.69 2.85
CA VAL A 6 14.35 -5.86 2.25
C VAL A 6 15.32 -4.75 2.63
N LEU A 7 14.84 -3.58 3.04
CA LEU A 7 15.71 -2.47 3.41
C LEU A 7 16.24 -2.63 4.84
N PRO A 8 17.52 -2.31 5.11
CA PRO A 8 18.06 -2.38 6.45
C PRO A 8 17.51 -1.25 7.33
N GLN A 9 17.69 -1.40 8.64
CA GLN A 9 17.53 -0.27 9.55
C GLN A 9 18.75 0.65 9.50
N PRO A 10 18.58 1.98 9.63
CA PRO A 10 17.34 2.69 9.94
C PRO A 10 16.48 3.05 8.70
N LEU A 11 16.94 2.75 7.50
CA LEU A 11 16.31 3.20 6.25
C LEU A 11 14.85 2.72 6.13
N ARG A 12 14.58 1.46 6.47
CA ARG A 12 13.20 0.90 6.47
C ARG A 12 12.27 1.70 7.38
N TRP A 13 12.74 2.12 8.54
CA TRP A 13 11.95 2.92 9.48
C TRP A 13 11.70 4.34 8.96
N CYS A 14 12.74 5.02 8.45
CA CYS A 14 12.60 6.35 7.87
C CYS A 14 11.59 6.37 6.70
N LEU A 15 11.66 5.38 5.80
CA LEU A 15 10.72 5.27 4.68
C LEU A 15 9.32 4.88 5.14
N GLY A 16 9.20 4.04 6.17
CA GLY A 16 7.91 3.74 6.79
C GLY A 16 7.21 4.99 7.33
N LEU A 17 7.94 5.83 8.08
CA LEU A 17 7.44 7.12 8.55
C LEU A 17 7.01 8.04 7.40
N GLN A 18 7.83 8.12 6.36
CA GLN A 18 7.54 8.97 5.21
C GLN A 18 6.30 8.48 4.44
N SER A 19 6.12 7.17 4.31
CA SER A 19 4.93 6.55 3.74
C SER A 19 3.68 6.85 4.58
N ASP A 20 3.77 6.71 5.90
CA ASP A 20 2.64 6.99 6.80
C ASP A 20 2.24 8.46 6.73
N ARG A 21 3.21 9.40 6.64
CA ARG A 21 2.92 10.82 6.43
C ARG A 21 2.16 11.08 5.14
N PHE A 22 2.63 10.52 4.02
CA PHE A 22 1.96 10.71 2.73
C PHE A 22 0.57 10.09 2.69
N ASN A 23 0.37 8.94 3.33
CA ASN A 23 -0.97 8.35 3.42
C ASN A 23 -1.93 9.23 4.22
N ASN A 24 -1.48 9.79 5.34
CA ASN A 24 -2.31 10.71 6.12
C ASN A 24 -2.68 11.97 5.33
N ASP A 25 -1.71 12.54 4.60
CA ASP A 25 -1.97 13.70 3.73
C ASP A 25 -2.96 13.33 2.62
N ALA A 26 -2.81 12.16 1.99
CA ALA A 26 -3.71 11.69 0.94
C ALA A 26 -5.13 11.45 1.47
N ILE A 27 -5.29 10.80 2.62
CA ILE A 27 -6.59 10.61 3.27
C ILE A 27 -7.26 11.98 3.46
N SER A 28 -6.55 12.96 4.02
CA SER A 28 -7.10 14.30 4.23
C SER A 28 -7.50 15.03 2.94
N VAL A 29 -6.81 14.78 1.82
CA VAL A 29 -7.14 15.39 0.52
C VAL A 29 -8.38 14.76 -0.11
N TRP A 30 -8.60 13.47 0.12
CA TRP A 30 -9.65 12.70 -0.56
C TRP A 30 -10.90 12.41 0.29
N ASP A 31 -10.91 12.74 1.58
CA ASP A 31 -11.99 12.40 2.55
C ASP A 31 -13.40 12.83 2.08
N ASP A 32 -13.52 14.03 1.51
CA ASP A 32 -14.80 14.61 1.03
C ASP A 32 -14.87 14.68 -0.51
N HIS A 33 -14.03 13.94 -1.24
CA HIS A 33 -13.99 14.07 -2.69
C HIS A 33 -15.23 13.42 -3.34
N PRO A 34 -15.93 14.12 -4.25
CA PRO A 34 -17.26 13.69 -4.71
C PRO A 34 -17.26 12.41 -5.56
N VAL A 35 -16.12 12.01 -6.12
CA VAL A 35 -16.00 10.88 -7.07
C VAL A 35 -14.74 10.05 -6.88
N CYS A 36 -13.98 10.28 -5.81
CA CYS A 36 -12.75 9.53 -5.53
C CYS A 36 -12.68 9.24 -4.04
N GLU A 37 -12.07 8.12 -3.68
CA GLU A 37 -11.79 7.77 -2.30
C GLU A 37 -10.34 7.33 -2.16
N PHE A 38 -9.81 7.45 -0.95
CA PHE A 38 -8.51 6.88 -0.62
C PHE A 38 -8.67 5.39 -0.29
N LEU A 39 -8.04 4.52 -1.08
CA LEU A 39 -7.94 3.10 -0.77
C LEU A 39 -6.65 2.82 0.02
N GLN A 40 -6.80 2.45 1.28
CA GLN A 40 -5.70 1.86 2.05
C GLN A 40 -5.41 0.45 1.52
N THR A 41 -4.35 0.30 0.72
CA THR A 41 -3.98 -0.99 0.16
C THR A 41 -3.66 -2.02 1.25
N PRO A 42 -4.09 -3.28 1.12
CA PRO A 42 -3.70 -4.36 2.02
C PRO A 42 -2.17 -4.43 2.17
N PHE A 43 -1.71 -4.50 3.42
CA PHE A 43 -0.28 -4.50 3.73
C PHE A 43 0.38 -5.81 3.28
N VAL A 44 1.53 -5.70 2.60
CA VAL A 44 2.25 -6.84 2.00
C VAL A 44 3.65 -7.04 2.64
N PRO A 45 3.76 -7.47 3.92
CA PRO A 45 5.06 -7.65 4.57
C PRO A 45 5.56 -9.09 4.52
N HIS A 46 4.82 -10.01 3.92
CA HIS A 46 5.19 -11.41 3.89
C HIS A 46 5.96 -11.72 2.61
N HIS A 47 7.12 -12.36 2.72
CA HIS A 47 7.98 -12.70 1.58
C HIS A 47 7.23 -13.47 0.48
N SER A 48 6.24 -14.31 0.84
CA SER A 48 5.44 -15.05 -0.16
C SER A 48 4.55 -14.17 -1.04
N LEU A 49 4.36 -12.90 -0.68
CA LEU A 49 3.54 -11.94 -1.42
C LEU A 49 4.40 -10.93 -2.20
N LEU A 50 5.72 -11.06 -2.15
CA LEU A 50 6.68 -10.22 -2.88
C LEU A 50 7.16 -10.96 -4.13
N ALA A 51 7.63 -10.19 -5.10
CA ALA A 51 8.33 -10.71 -6.26
C ALA A 51 9.73 -11.22 -5.86
N ASP A 52 10.43 -11.85 -6.81
CA ASP A 52 11.76 -12.42 -6.58
C ASP A 52 12.81 -11.38 -6.18
N ASP A 53 12.57 -10.09 -6.48
CA ASP A 53 13.42 -8.98 -6.03
C ASP A 53 13.24 -8.65 -4.54
N GLY A 54 12.25 -9.23 -3.88
CA GLY A 54 11.91 -9.01 -2.48
C GLY A 54 11.41 -7.60 -2.16
N PHE A 55 11.12 -6.78 -3.16
CA PHE A 55 10.73 -5.39 -2.98
C PHE A 55 9.32 -5.12 -3.51
N HIS A 56 9.04 -5.47 -4.76
CA HIS A 56 7.74 -5.25 -5.35
C HIS A 56 6.73 -6.33 -4.91
N PRO A 57 5.42 -6.05 -4.90
CA PRO A 57 4.42 -7.10 -4.80
C PRO A 57 4.62 -8.14 -5.90
N GLY A 58 4.58 -9.41 -5.52
CA GLY A 58 4.53 -10.52 -6.47
C GLY A 58 3.11 -10.71 -7.00
N GLU A 59 2.88 -11.76 -7.79
CA GLU A 59 1.56 -12.09 -8.34
C GLU A 59 0.47 -12.12 -7.26
N GLN A 60 0.72 -12.82 -6.15
CA GLN A 60 -0.23 -12.91 -5.04
C GLN A 60 -0.47 -11.58 -4.34
N GLY A 61 0.58 -10.76 -4.19
CA GLY A 61 0.47 -9.41 -3.62
C GLY A 61 -0.41 -8.51 -4.48
N TYR A 62 -0.17 -8.50 -5.80
CA TYR A 62 -1.02 -7.78 -6.74
C TYR A 62 -2.46 -8.32 -6.79
N HIS A 63 -2.68 -9.62 -6.64
CA HIS A 63 -4.02 -10.19 -6.56
C HIS A 63 -4.81 -9.65 -5.35
N LEU A 64 -4.17 -9.54 -4.19
CA LEU A 64 -4.79 -8.94 -3.00
C LEU A 64 -5.16 -7.47 -3.22
N TRP A 65 -4.26 -6.71 -3.84
CA TRP A 65 -4.53 -5.30 -4.17
C TRP A 65 -5.65 -5.16 -5.20
N ALA A 66 -5.63 -5.97 -6.27
CA ALA A 66 -6.65 -5.96 -7.30
C ALA A 66 -8.03 -6.28 -6.72
N LYS A 67 -8.12 -7.23 -5.78
CA LYS A 67 -9.36 -7.52 -5.07
C LYS A 67 -9.86 -6.32 -4.27
N ALA A 68 -8.99 -5.69 -3.49
CA ALA A 68 -9.36 -4.50 -2.71
C ALA A 68 -9.83 -3.35 -3.61
N VAL A 69 -9.15 -3.12 -4.74
CA VAL A 69 -9.57 -2.11 -5.73
C VAL A 69 -10.92 -2.47 -6.35
N ALA A 70 -11.14 -3.73 -6.72
CA ALA A 70 -12.39 -4.16 -7.32
C ALA A 70 -13.59 -4.00 -6.38
N GLU A 71 -13.41 -4.15 -5.07
CA GLU A 71 -14.44 -3.91 -4.05
C GLU A 71 -14.84 -2.43 -3.94
N CYS A 72 -13.94 -1.51 -4.29
CA CYS A 72 -14.17 -0.06 -4.31
C CYS A 72 -14.84 0.45 -5.59
N ILE A 73 -14.72 -0.27 -6.71
CA ILE A 73 -15.24 0.19 -8.00
C ILE A 73 -16.65 -0.36 -8.20
N THR A 74 -17.65 0.48 -7.95
CA THR A 74 -19.05 0.21 -8.33
C THR A 74 -19.26 0.51 -9.81
N ILE A 75 -19.87 -0.42 -10.55
CA ILE A 75 -20.34 -0.17 -11.90
C ILE A 75 -21.63 0.67 -11.78
N ILE A 76 -21.61 1.90 -12.29
CA ILE A 76 -22.79 2.77 -12.43
C ILE A 76 -23.64 2.28 -13.60
#